data_AF-A0A932RQ52-F1
#
_entry.id   AF-A0A932RQ52-F1
#
_cell.length_a   1.000
_cell.length_b   1.000
_cell.length_c   1.000
_cell.angle_alpha   90.00
_cell.angle_beta   90.00
_cell.angle_gamma   90.00
#
_symmetry.space_group_name_H-M   'P 1'
#
loop_
_entity.id
_entity.type
_entity.pdbx_description
1 polymer ?
#
loop_
_entity_poly.entity_id
_entity_poly.type
_entity_poly.pdbx_seq_one_letter_code
_entity_poly.pdbx_strand_id
1 'polypeptide(L)'
;MQKLYKQGRIIQTKPGAVPAYKRYLDEGKGVPLGSIWDDIGPVQGAAGERLGYPTQKPLKLLERIVEISSQPNEVLLDAFCGCGTALVAAQNMGRQWIGIDISPTSCRVMAKRLRDVCKLREDESLWRQGKGFVVRDLPWTETRLREIPPFEFENWAVIALGGIPNKVQVGDMGIDGRIYPLSAVPQRSGKAAGELDFMDDWYPIQVKQQDKVGRPDIDQFEAAMLRAKRKKGFFVAFDFSADALKEVDAFFRREHTVIIPLTVKEILDERIAQKLA
;
A
#
# COMPACT_ATOMS: atom_id res chain seq x y z
N MET A 1 47.81 -28.26 11.04
CA MET A 1 48.42 -27.44 12.12
C MET A 1 49.82 -26.95 11.78
N GLN A 2 50.79 -27.80 11.43
CA GLN A 2 52.17 -27.39 11.10
C GLN A 2 52.26 -26.32 9.99
N LYS A 3 51.41 -26.41 8.95
CA LYS A 3 51.30 -25.39 7.89
C LYS A 3 51.00 -24.00 8.44
N LEU A 4 50.09 -23.89 9.42
CA LEU A 4 49.69 -22.62 10.03
C LEU A 4 50.78 -22.05 10.95
N TYR A 5 51.54 -22.91 11.63
CA TYR A 5 52.75 -22.49 12.36
C TYR A 5 53.80 -21.92 11.41
N LYS A 6 54.09 -22.61 10.29
CA LYS A 6 55.03 -22.11 9.26
C LYS A 6 54.59 -20.77 8.66
N GLN A 7 53.28 -20.55 8.57
CA GLN A 7 52.69 -19.30 8.06
C GLN A 7 52.57 -18.19 9.12
N GLY A 8 53.04 -18.39 10.36
CA GLY A 8 52.93 -17.40 11.44
C GLY A 8 51.49 -17.10 11.86
N ARG A 9 50.56 -18.04 11.60
CA ARG A 9 49.12 -17.90 11.88
C ARG A 9 48.72 -18.38 13.27
N ILE A 10 49.61 -19.09 13.95
CA ILE A 10 49.38 -19.58 15.31
C ILE A 10 50.35 -18.85 16.24
N ILE A 11 49.82 -18.28 17.31
CA ILE A 11 50.58 -17.62 18.36
C ILE A 11 50.35 -18.33 19.69
N GLN A 12 51.43 -18.62 20.41
CA GLN A 12 51.39 -19.09 21.78
C GLN A 12 52.02 -17.99 22.64
N THR A 13 51.20 -17.31 23.44
CA THR A 13 51.63 -16.10 24.17
C THR A 13 52.60 -16.41 25.31
N LYS A 14 52.50 -17.61 25.90
CA LYS A 14 53.39 -18.11 26.97
C LYS A 14 53.55 -19.63 26.84
N PRO A 15 54.69 -20.21 27.26
CA PRO A 15 54.86 -21.67 27.31
C PRO A 15 53.72 -22.33 28.08
N GLY A 16 53.09 -23.35 27.47
CA GLY A 16 51.95 -24.08 28.06
C GLY A 16 50.57 -23.47 27.82
N ALA A 17 50.47 -22.24 27.31
CA ALA A 17 49.18 -21.65 26.94
C ALA A 17 48.58 -22.32 25.70
N VAL A 18 47.25 -22.41 25.62
CA VAL A 18 46.57 -22.93 24.42
C VAL A 18 46.90 -22.03 23.22
N PRO A 19 47.46 -22.56 22.11
CA PRO A 19 47.78 -21.75 20.95
C PRO A 19 46.53 -21.11 20.33
N ALA A 20 46.60 -19.82 20.02
CA ALA A 20 45.52 -19.06 19.40
C ALA A 20 45.77 -18.84 17.90
N TYR A 21 44.70 -18.79 17.12
CA TYR A 21 44.77 -18.45 15.71
C TYR A 21 44.76 -16.93 15.52
N LYS A 22 45.80 -16.38 14.89
CA LYS A 22 45.93 -14.97 14.57
C LYS A 22 45.02 -14.63 13.38
N ARG A 23 43.98 -13.84 13.62
CA ARG A 23 43.07 -13.29 12.60
C ARG A 23 43.46 -11.84 12.32
N TYR A 24 43.76 -11.52 11.07
CA TYR A 24 43.98 -10.14 10.66
C TYR A 24 42.66 -9.49 10.25
N LEU A 25 42.55 -8.17 10.43
CA LEU A 25 41.31 -7.43 10.21
C LEU A 25 40.88 -7.44 8.74
N ASP A 26 41.84 -7.30 7.83
CA ASP A 26 41.69 -7.32 6.37
C ASP A 26 41.26 -8.70 5.82
N GLU A 27 41.41 -9.76 6.61
CA GLU A 27 40.98 -11.12 6.27
C GLU A 27 39.67 -11.53 6.96
N GLY A 28 39.20 -10.71 7.90
CA GLY A 28 37.99 -10.96 8.65
C GLY A 28 36.77 -10.78 7.75
N LYS A 29 36.08 -11.87 7.40
CA LYS A 29 34.82 -11.83 6.65
C LYS A 29 33.64 -11.20 7.42
N GLY A 30 33.88 -10.61 8.59
CA GLY A 30 32.85 -10.07 9.48
C GLY A 30 32.03 -11.15 10.20
N VAL A 31 30.95 -10.71 10.84
CA VAL A 31 29.93 -11.58 11.43
C VAL A 31 28.87 -11.85 10.35
N PRO A 32 28.48 -13.11 10.10
CA PRO A 32 27.37 -13.42 9.20
C PRO A 32 26.11 -12.66 9.59
N LEU A 33 25.34 -12.21 8.60
CA LEU A 33 24.09 -11.52 8.85
C LEU A 33 23.11 -12.46 9.59
N GLY A 34 22.51 -11.98 10.68
CA GLY A 34 21.48 -12.70 11.41
C GLY A 34 20.10 -12.60 10.74
N SER A 35 19.12 -13.32 11.29
CA SER A 35 17.73 -13.28 10.83
C SER A 35 16.93 -12.09 11.38
N ILE A 36 17.46 -11.38 12.36
CA ILE A 36 16.84 -10.19 12.97
C ILE A 36 17.66 -8.98 12.53
N TRP A 37 16.99 -8.02 11.87
CA TRP A 37 17.59 -6.77 11.43
C TRP A 37 16.97 -5.62 12.22
N ASP A 38 17.75 -5.01 13.08
CA ASP A 38 17.37 -3.90 13.96
C ASP A 38 17.96 -2.55 13.49
N ASP A 39 18.76 -2.56 12.42
CA ASP A 39 19.43 -1.38 11.86
C ASP A 39 18.61 -0.64 10.78
N ILE A 40 17.46 -1.18 10.40
CA ILE A 40 16.54 -0.58 9.41
C ILE A 40 15.19 -0.30 10.07
N GLY A 41 14.95 0.97 10.39
CA GLY A 41 13.68 1.42 10.98
C GLY A 41 12.54 1.55 9.95
N PRO A 42 11.29 1.67 10.43
CA PRO A 42 10.13 1.92 9.58
C PRO A 42 10.21 3.30 8.90
N VAL A 43 9.48 3.47 7.79
CA VAL A 43 9.42 4.73 7.04
C VAL A 43 8.78 5.81 7.93
N GLN A 44 9.59 6.80 8.30
CA GLN A 44 9.17 7.90 9.17
C GLN A 44 8.31 8.92 8.43
N GLY A 45 7.55 9.70 9.20
CA GLY A 45 6.53 10.58 8.64
C GLY A 45 7.03 11.66 7.69
N ALA A 46 8.25 12.16 7.90
CA ALA A 46 8.92 13.17 7.10
C ALA A 46 9.97 12.61 6.13
N ALA A 47 10.03 11.28 5.97
CA ALA A 47 11.02 10.65 5.09
C ALA A 47 10.74 11.01 3.62
N GLY A 48 11.78 11.39 2.87
CA GLY A 48 11.65 11.75 1.45
C GLY A 48 11.14 10.59 0.56
N GLU A 49 11.31 9.34 1.02
CA GLU A 49 10.76 8.16 0.32
C GLU A 49 9.27 7.93 0.61
N ARG A 50 8.66 8.65 1.55
CA ARG A 50 7.28 8.39 2.00
C ARG A 50 6.28 8.82 0.93
N LEU A 51 5.44 7.88 0.52
CA LEU A 51 4.38 8.11 -0.48
C LEU A 51 3.00 8.36 0.15
N GLY A 52 2.86 8.19 1.46
CA GLY A 52 1.57 8.15 2.14
C GLY A 52 0.85 6.79 2.01
N TYR A 53 1.50 5.79 1.41
CA TYR A 53 0.94 4.44 1.29
C TYR A 53 1.01 3.71 2.65
N PRO A 54 -0.12 3.20 3.20
CA PRO A 54 -0.23 2.70 4.58
C PRO A 54 0.84 1.69 5.02
N THR A 55 1.16 0.73 4.16
CA THR A 55 2.01 -0.42 4.50
C THR A 55 3.36 -0.39 3.77
N GLN A 56 3.82 0.81 3.38
CA GLN A 56 5.08 1.00 2.68
C GLN A 56 6.26 0.43 3.48
N LYS A 57 7.01 -0.47 2.86
CA LYS A 57 8.30 -0.94 3.39
C LYS A 57 9.42 0.05 3.05
N PRO A 58 10.45 0.21 3.91
CA PRO A 58 11.61 1.05 3.64
C PRO A 58 12.41 0.55 2.43
N LEU A 59 12.87 1.45 1.57
CA LEU A 59 13.66 1.08 0.38
C LEU A 59 14.91 0.28 0.74
N LYS A 60 15.67 0.74 1.75
CA LYS A 60 16.90 0.11 2.23
C LYS A 60 16.72 -1.36 2.65
N LEU A 61 15.53 -1.69 3.18
CA LEU A 61 15.19 -3.07 3.56
C LEU A 61 15.12 -3.96 2.31
N LEU A 62 14.44 -3.48 1.28
CA LEU A 62 14.23 -4.24 0.05
C LEU A 62 15.51 -4.32 -0.76
N GLU A 63 16.32 -3.26 -0.81
CA GLU A 63 17.65 -3.30 -1.44
C GLU A 63 18.54 -4.39 -0.82
N ARG A 64 18.57 -4.49 0.51
CA ARG A 64 19.29 -5.56 1.21
C ARG A 64 18.79 -6.95 0.82
N ILE A 65 17.48 -7.16 0.81
CA ILE A 65 16.88 -8.46 0.43
C ILE A 65 17.26 -8.82 -1.01
N VAL A 66 17.13 -7.87 -1.95
CA VAL A 66 17.48 -8.08 -3.35
C VAL A 66 18.97 -8.40 -3.50
N GLU A 67 19.84 -7.70 -2.78
CA GLU A 67 21.29 -7.90 -2.84
C GLU A 67 21.71 -9.31 -2.39
N ILE A 68 21.13 -9.81 -1.30
CA ILE A 68 21.51 -11.12 -0.75
C ILE A 68 20.85 -12.29 -1.49
N SER A 69 19.73 -12.05 -2.18
CA SER A 69 18.92 -13.11 -2.79
C SER A 69 19.00 -13.18 -4.31
N SER A 70 19.67 -12.23 -4.97
CA SER A 70 19.73 -12.19 -6.43
C SER A 70 20.99 -11.53 -6.99
N GLN A 71 21.33 -11.88 -8.23
CA GLN A 71 22.37 -11.25 -9.02
C GLN A 71 21.80 -10.21 -10.01
N PRO A 72 22.63 -9.26 -10.50
CA PRO A 72 22.24 -8.37 -11.58
C PRO A 72 21.69 -9.13 -12.79
N ASN A 73 20.71 -8.55 -13.48
CA ASN A 73 19.95 -9.14 -14.59
C ASN A 73 19.04 -10.33 -14.27
N GLU A 74 18.99 -10.81 -13.02
CA GLU A 74 17.95 -11.75 -12.61
C GLU A 74 16.59 -11.06 -12.48
N VAL A 75 15.52 -11.88 -12.45
CA VAL A 75 14.14 -11.41 -12.38
C VAL A 75 13.64 -11.50 -10.94
N LEU A 76 13.19 -10.38 -10.40
CA LEU A 76 12.45 -10.31 -9.15
C LEU A 76 10.95 -10.38 -9.41
N LEU A 77 10.25 -11.29 -8.74
CA LEU A 77 8.78 -11.34 -8.71
C LEU A 77 8.28 -10.87 -7.35
N ASP A 78 7.47 -9.82 -7.34
CA ASP A 78 6.70 -9.39 -6.17
C ASP A 78 5.21 -9.50 -6.47
N ALA A 79 4.58 -10.54 -5.93
CA ALA A 79 3.16 -10.82 -6.16
C ALA A 79 2.20 -9.99 -5.27
N PHE A 80 2.74 -9.12 -4.40
CA PHE A 80 1.98 -8.23 -3.53
C PHE A 80 2.66 -6.86 -3.49
N CYS A 81 2.92 -6.30 -4.67
CA CYS A 81 3.90 -5.23 -4.83
C CYS A 81 3.49 -3.91 -4.19
N GLY A 82 2.19 -3.66 -3.95
CA GLY A 82 1.68 -2.47 -3.31
C GLY A 82 2.19 -1.20 -3.99
N CYS A 83 2.87 -0.34 -3.22
CA CYS A 83 3.51 0.88 -3.73
C CYS A 83 4.84 0.66 -4.49
N GLY A 84 5.20 -0.59 -4.79
CA GLY A 84 6.33 -0.94 -5.65
C GLY A 84 7.71 -0.78 -5.03
N THR A 85 7.87 -0.79 -3.70
CA THR A 85 9.21 -0.60 -3.08
C THR A 85 10.22 -1.65 -3.57
N ALA A 86 9.82 -2.93 -3.65
CA ALA A 86 10.70 -4.00 -4.11
C ALA A 86 11.11 -3.84 -5.58
N LEU A 87 10.19 -3.36 -6.42
CA LEU A 87 10.44 -3.09 -7.84
C LEU A 87 11.40 -1.93 -8.04
N VAL A 88 11.25 -0.85 -7.26
CA VAL A 88 12.21 0.27 -7.26
C VAL A 88 13.60 -0.20 -6.82
N ALA A 89 13.70 -1.02 -5.77
CA ALA A 89 14.96 -1.61 -5.35
C ALA A 89 15.59 -2.46 -6.48
N ALA A 90 14.81 -3.38 -7.06
CA ALA A 90 15.26 -4.21 -8.18
C ALA A 90 15.77 -3.37 -9.36
N GLN A 91 14.99 -2.35 -9.76
CA GLN A 91 15.34 -1.45 -10.86
C GLN A 91 16.64 -0.69 -10.60
N ASN A 92 16.78 -0.08 -9.41
CA ASN A 92 17.96 0.69 -9.03
C ASN A 92 19.23 -0.20 -9.00
N MET A 93 19.05 -1.48 -8.68
CA MET A 93 20.11 -2.45 -8.57
C MET A 93 20.37 -3.21 -9.88
N GLY A 94 19.71 -2.86 -10.99
CA GLY A 94 19.94 -3.51 -12.30
C GLY A 94 19.41 -4.93 -12.41
N ARG A 95 18.28 -5.22 -11.74
CA ARG A 95 17.50 -6.45 -11.90
C ARG A 95 16.27 -6.19 -12.76
N GLN A 96 15.80 -7.22 -13.45
CA GLN A 96 14.47 -7.21 -14.05
C GLN A 96 13.43 -7.48 -12.97
N TRP A 97 12.19 -7.07 -13.20
CA TRP A 97 11.13 -7.24 -12.20
C TRP A 97 9.76 -7.44 -12.82
N ILE A 98 8.90 -8.13 -12.06
CA ILE A 98 7.47 -8.29 -12.31
C ILE A 98 6.77 -7.98 -10.99
N GLY A 99 5.87 -7.00 -11.01
CA GLY A 99 5.01 -6.68 -9.87
C GLY A 99 3.56 -7.03 -10.19
N ILE A 100 2.89 -7.67 -9.23
CA ILE A 100 1.47 -7.97 -9.28
C ILE A 100 0.83 -7.41 -8.02
N ASP A 101 -0.32 -6.78 -8.18
CA ASP A 101 -1.20 -6.41 -7.08
C ASP A 101 -2.65 -6.52 -7.55
N ILE A 102 -3.53 -6.93 -6.65
CA ILE A 102 -4.97 -6.99 -6.92
C ILE A 102 -5.59 -5.59 -6.98
N SER A 103 -5.02 -4.63 -6.26
CA SER A 103 -5.50 -3.27 -6.18
C SER A 103 -5.00 -2.45 -7.37
N PRO A 104 -5.90 -1.97 -8.25
CA PRO A 104 -5.51 -1.10 -9.35
C PRO A 104 -4.89 0.22 -8.87
N THR A 105 -5.29 0.69 -7.69
CA THR A 105 -4.69 1.87 -7.04
C THR A 105 -3.24 1.61 -6.67
N SER A 106 -2.91 0.43 -6.12
CA SER A 106 -1.52 0.03 -5.85
C SER A 106 -0.70 0.04 -7.13
N CYS A 107 -1.22 -0.60 -8.19
CA CYS A 107 -0.54 -0.65 -9.49
C CYS A 107 -0.32 0.75 -10.10
N ARG A 108 -1.24 1.70 -9.91
CA ARG A 108 -1.07 3.10 -10.35
C ARG A 108 -0.05 3.87 -9.53
N VAL A 109 -0.09 3.75 -8.21
CA VAL A 109 0.91 4.32 -7.30
C VAL A 109 2.31 3.78 -7.63
N MET A 110 2.42 2.47 -7.85
CA MET A 110 3.63 1.81 -8.33
C MET A 110 4.09 2.39 -9.67
N ALA A 111 3.20 2.47 -10.67
CA ALA A 111 3.53 3.01 -12.00
C ALA A 111 4.01 4.46 -11.92
N LYS A 112 3.32 5.30 -11.15
CA LYS A 112 3.72 6.68 -10.88
C LYS A 112 5.10 6.73 -10.22
N ARG A 113 5.34 5.89 -9.21
CA ARG A 113 6.64 5.83 -8.53
C ARG A 113 7.76 5.41 -9.48
N LEU A 114 7.55 4.43 -10.35
CA LEU A 114 8.54 4.02 -11.36
C LEU A 114 8.86 5.14 -12.35
N ARG A 115 7.86 5.92 -12.76
CA ARG A 115 8.06 7.12 -13.59
C ARG A 115 8.86 8.19 -12.86
N ASP A 116 8.49 8.49 -11.61
CA ASP A 116 9.03 9.62 -10.88
C ASP A 116 10.43 9.33 -10.31
N VAL A 117 10.64 8.13 -9.78
CA VAL A 117 11.89 7.72 -9.11
C VAL A 117 12.87 7.11 -10.11
N CYS A 118 12.44 6.10 -10.85
CA CYS A 118 13.31 5.36 -11.77
C CYS A 118 13.40 6.00 -13.17
N LYS A 119 12.63 7.07 -13.43
CA LYS A 119 12.57 7.78 -14.71
C LYS A 119 12.21 6.88 -15.90
N LEU A 120 11.53 5.76 -15.63
CA LEU A 120 11.05 4.86 -16.67
C LEU A 120 9.77 5.41 -17.29
N ARG A 121 9.58 5.21 -18.59
CA ARG A 121 8.33 5.57 -19.27
C ARG A 121 7.44 4.34 -19.37
N GLU A 122 6.15 4.55 -19.16
CA GLU A 122 5.13 3.54 -19.38
C GLU A 122 4.78 3.53 -20.88
N ASP A 123 5.38 2.60 -21.62
CA ASP A 123 5.26 2.55 -23.08
C ASP A 123 5.62 1.15 -23.61
N GLU A 124 4.78 0.62 -24.50
CA GLU A 124 4.92 -0.72 -25.09
C GLU A 124 6.22 -0.88 -25.89
N SER A 125 6.59 0.11 -26.69
CA SER A 125 7.77 0.07 -27.54
C SER A 125 9.05 0.15 -26.72
N LEU A 126 9.07 1.03 -25.71
CA LEU A 126 10.20 1.17 -24.79
C LEU A 126 10.36 -0.07 -23.90
N TRP A 127 9.27 -0.65 -23.41
CA TRP A 127 9.31 -1.90 -22.66
C TRP A 127 9.90 -3.05 -23.47
N ARG A 128 9.50 -3.22 -24.74
CA ARG A 128 10.09 -4.23 -25.65
C ARG A 128 11.59 -4.05 -25.88
N GLN A 129 12.08 -2.83 -25.73
CA GLN A 129 13.51 -2.49 -25.83
C GLN A 129 14.25 -2.56 -24.47
N GLY A 130 13.56 -2.93 -23.39
CA GLY A 130 14.12 -2.95 -22.03
C GLY A 130 14.39 -1.57 -21.43
N LYS A 131 13.79 -0.50 -21.99
CA LYS A 131 13.98 0.91 -21.58
C LYS A 131 12.75 1.54 -20.92
N GLY A 132 11.71 0.77 -20.72
CA GLY A 132 10.45 1.20 -20.15
C GLY A 132 9.74 0.07 -19.43
N PHE A 133 8.54 0.35 -18.97
CA PHE A 133 7.65 -0.66 -18.40
C PHE A 133 6.28 -0.54 -19.05
N VAL A 134 5.47 -1.56 -18.83
CA VAL A 134 4.04 -1.54 -19.17
C VAL A 134 3.28 -1.99 -17.95
N VAL A 135 2.13 -1.39 -17.73
CA VAL A 135 1.16 -1.97 -16.81
C VAL A 135 0.11 -2.66 -17.64
N ARG A 136 -0.08 -3.95 -17.37
CA ARG A 136 -1.11 -4.76 -18.01
C ARG A 136 -2.35 -4.75 -17.14
N ASP A 137 -3.48 -4.98 -17.79
CA ASP A 137 -4.79 -5.10 -17.14
C ASP A 137 -5.30 -3.82 -16.42
N LEU A 138 -4.49 -2.75 -16.45
CA LEU A 138 -4.86 -1.33 -16.33
C LEU A 138 -5.04 -0.74 -17.74
N PRO A 139 -6.08 0.08 -18.03
CA PRO A 139 -7.07 0.66 -17.14
C PRO A 139 -8.44 -0.02 -17.25
N TRP A 140 -9.21 0.07 -16.16
CA TRP A 140 -10.65 0.19 -16.32
C TRP A 140 -10.91 1.67 -16.62
N THR A 141 -11.13 1.99 -17.90
CA THR A 141 -11.68 3.29 -18.30
C THR A 141 -13.03 3.48 -17.63
N GLU A 142 -13.57 4.70 -17.55
CA GLU A 142 -14.97 4.87 -17.13
C GLU A 142 -15.90 3.96 -17.93
N THR A 143 -15.68 3.82 -19.24
CA THR A 143 -16.41 2.90 -20.10
C THR A 143 -16.36 1.46 -19.59
N ARG A 144 -15.16 0.93 -19.30
CA ARG A 144 -15.01 -0.44 -18.78
C ARG A 144 -15.60 -0.58 -17.39
N LEU A 145 -15.45 0.42 -16.51
CA LEU A 145 -16.04 0.44 -15.17
C LEU A 145 -17.57 0.41 -15.18
N ARG A 146 -18.22 0.87 -16.27
CA ARG A 146 -19.67 0.78 -16.42
C ARG A 146 -20.14 -0.61 -16.83
N GLU A 147 -19.26 -1.38 -17.47
CA GLU A 147 -19.60 -2.66 -18.10
C GLU A 147 -19.30 -3.87 -17.20
N ILE A 148 -18.39 -3.74 -16.23
CA ILE A 148 -18.10 -4.82 -15.28
C ILE A 148 -19.33 -5.16 -14.43
N PRO A 149 -19.42 -6.39 -13.89
CA PRO A 149 -20.46 -6.76 -12.94
C PRO A 149 -20.53 -5.81 -11.73
N PRO A 150 -21.74 -5.48 -11.20
CA PRO A 150 -21.91 -4.55 -10.09
C PRO A 150 -21.06 -4.87 -8.86
N PHE A 151 -20.99 -6.15 -8.48
CA PHE A 151 -20.17 -6.59 -7.36
C PHE A 151 -18.67 -6.36 -7.58
N GLU A 152 -18.18 -6.50 -8.82
CA GLU A 152 -16.78 -6.20 -9.15
C GLU A 152 -16.51 -4.69 -9.11
N PHE A 153 -17.48 -3.87 -9.52
CA PHE A 153 -17.40 -2.41 -9.40
C PHE A 153 -17.39 -1.94 -7.94
N GLU A 154 -18.25 -2.52 -7.10
CA GLU A 154 -18.28 -2.28 -5.65
C GLU A 154 -16.92 -2.57 -5.03
N ASN A 155 -16.38 -3.77 -5.27
CA ASN A 155 -15.06 -4.17 -4.78
C ASN A 155 -13.96 -3.22 -5.25
N TRP A 156 -13.97 -2.86 -6.54
CA TRP A 156 -13.01 -1.93 -7.10
C TRP A 156 -13.06 -0.56 -6.40
N ALA A 157 -14.25 0.02 -6.25
CA ALA A 157 -14.42 1.34 -5.66
C ALA A 157 -13.99 1.35 -4.19
N VAL A 158 -14.35 0.33 -3.42
CA VAL A 158 -13.95 0.20 -2.01
C VAL A 158 -12.43 0.09 -1.88
N ILE A 159 -11.81 -0.78 -2.67
CA ILE A 159 -10.34 -0.96 -2.67
C ILE A 159 -9.66 0.33 -3.12
N ALA A 160 -10.22 1.03 -4.11
CA ALA A 160 -9.64 2.27 -4.62
C ALA A 160 -9.60 3.40 -3.58
N LEU A 161 -10.56 3.40 -2.64
CA LEU A 161 -10.56 4.30 -1.49
C LEU A 161 -9.69 3.81 -0.31
N GLY A 162 -9.01 2.67 -0.45
CA GLY A 162 -8.22 2.05 0.62
C GLY A 162 -9.08 1.35 1.68
N GLY A 163 -10.33 1.03 1.36
CA GLY A 163 -11.25 0.30 2.22
C GLY A 163 -11.16 -1.22 2.07
N ILE A 164 -11.89 -1.91 2.93
CA ILE A 164 -12.08 -3.36 2.90
C ILE A 164 -13.51 -3.65 2.43
N PRO A 165 -13.71 -4.37 1.31
CA PRO A 165 -15.04 -4.72 0.82
C PRO A 165 -15.68 -5.82 1.67
N ASN A 166 -17.02 -5.86 1.69
CA ASN A 166 -17.74 -6.95 2.33
C ASN A 166 -17.61 -8.26 1.53
N LYS A 167 -17.46 -9.39 2.23
CA LYS A 167 -17.28 -10.71 1.60
C LYS A 167 -18.60 -11.30 1.05
N VAL A 168 -19.74 -10.82 1.52
CA VAL A 168 -21.08 -11.31 1.17
C VAL A 168 -22.00 -10.09 1.14
N GLN A 169 -22.83 -9.95 0.11
CA GLN A 169 -23.71 -8.79 -0.13
C GLN A 169 -24.99 -8.80 0.74
N VAL A 170 -25.23 -9.87 1.49
CA VAL A 170 -26.50 -10.15 2.18
C VAL A 170 -26.42 -9.66 3.62
N GLY A 171 -27.32 -8.74 3.99
CA GLY A 171 -27.40 -8.18 5.35
C GLY A 171 -26.62 -6.88 5.54
N ASP A 172 -26.04 -6.35 4.47
CA ASP A 172 -25.14 -5.18 4.49
C ASP A 172 -25.87 -3.86 4.71
N MET A 173 -27.21 -3.88 4.63
CA MET A 173 -28.10 -2.78 4.96
C MET A 173 -27.73 -1.44 4.26
N GLY A 174 -27.08 -1.49 3.10
CA GLY A 174 -26.61 -0.31 2.37
C GLY A 174 -25.27 0.23 2.87
N ILE A 175 -24.29 -0.66 3.13
CA ILE A 175 -22.88 -0.33 3.36
C ILE A 175 -22.03 -1.38 2.64
N ASP A 176 -21.38 -1.03 1.54
CA ASP A 176 -20.65 -1.98 0.68
C ASP A 176 -19.19 -2.21 1.13
N GLY A 177 -18.64 -1.29 1.92
CA GLY A 177 -17.27 -1.39 2.42
C GLY A 177 -16.98 -0.48 3.61
N ARG A 178 -15.77 -0.66 4.18
CA ARG A 178 -15.33 0.08 5.38
C ARG A 178 -13.90 0.59 5.23
N ILE A 179 -13.67 1.86 5.56
CA ILE A 179 -12.33 2.45 5.69
C ILE A 179 -11.98 2.55 7.17
N TYR A 180 -10.79 2.12 7.54
CA TYR A 180 -10.24 2.31 8.89
C TYR A 180 -9.19 3.43 8.83
N PRO A 181 -9.40 4.58 9.50
CA PRO A 181 -8.42 5.66 9.49
C PRO A 181 -7.14 5.20 10.20
N LEU A 182 -5.98 5.58 9.67
CA LEU A 182 -4.67 5.25 10.27
C LEU A 182 -4.50 5.82 11.70
N SER A 183 -5.28 6.85 12.04
CA SER A 183 -5.35 7.43 13.39
C SER A 183 -6.17 6.62 14.39
N ALA A 184 -6.89 5.57 13.98
CA ALA A 184 -7.60 4.66 14.89
C ALA A 184 -6.65 3.67 15.61
N VAL A 185 -5.35 3.67 15.29
CA VAL A 185 -4.36 2.94 16.10
C VAL A 185 -4.36 3.54 17.52
N PRO A 186 -4.62 2.77 18.59
CA PRO A 186 -4.79 3.33 19.92
C PRO A 186 -3.53 4.05 20.39
N GLN A 187 -3.68 5.29 20.87
CA GLN A 187 -2.61 5.97 21.63
C GLN A 187 -2.53 5.53 23.09
N ARG A 188 -3.43 4.67 23.59
CA ARG A 188 -3.54 4.34 25.03
C ARG A 188 -2.97 2.98 25.37
N SER A 189 -1.83 2.98 26.06
CA SER A 189 -1.36 1.87 26.90
C SER A 189 -2.09 1.90 28.25
N GLY A 190 -3.21 1.17 28.36
CA GLY A 190 -3.96 1.05 29.63
C GLY A 190 -4.53 -0.35 29.80
N LYS A 191 -4.44 -0.90 31.03
CA LYS A 191 -4.81 -2.28 31.42
C LYS A 191 -6.31 -2.65 31.29
N ALA A 192 -7.10 -1.88 30.55
CA ALA A 192 -8.54 -2.10 30.38
C ALA A 192 -9.04 -1.78 28.95
N ALA A 193 -8.15 -1.68 27.96
CA ALA A 193 -8.55 -1.62 26.56
C ALA A 193 -8.43 -3.03 25.98
N GLY A 194 -9.53 -3.57 25.45
CA GLY A 194 -9.47 -4.82 24.71
C GLY A 194 -8.60 -4.64 23.48
N GLU A 195 -7.88 -5.67 23.07
CA GLU A 195 -6.99 -5.71 21.89
C GLU A 195 -7.73 -5.47 20.55
N LEU A 196 -9.02 -5.09 20.60
CA LEU A 196 -9.95 -4.88 19.48
C LEU A 196 -10.71 -3.54 19.58
N ASP A 197 -10.51 -2.72 20.62
CA ASP A 197 -11.23 -1.44 20.83
C ASP A 197 -10.97 -0.39 19.73
N PHE A 198 -9.97 -0.58 18.87
CA PHE A 198 -9.70 0.27 17.70
C PHE A 198 -10.56 -0.05 16.48
N MET A 199 -11.22 -1.22 16.45
CA MET A 199 -12.06 -1.62 15.31
C MET A 199 -13.40 -0.88 15.28
N ASP A 200 -13.72 -0.12 16.32
CA ASP A 200 -14.95 0.66 16.41
C ASP A 200 -14.91 1.98 15.66
N ASP A 201 -13.75 2.47 15.21
CA ASP A 201 -13.64 3.67 14.37
C ASP A 201 -13.42 3.30 12.90
N TRP A 202 -14.53 3.29 12.14
CA TRP A 202 -14.50 3.09 10.69
C TRP A 202 -15.50 4.00 9.98
N TYR A 203 -15.25 4.23 8.69
CA TYR A 203 -16.10 5.03 7.81
C TYR A 203 -16.80 4.14 6.78
N PRO A 204 -18.15 4.15 6.71
CA PRO A 204 -18.90 3.41 5.70
C PRO A 204 -18.62 3.95 4.31
N ILE A 205 -18.54 3.04 3.35
CA ILE A 205 -18.55 3.32 1.92
C ILE A 205 -19.83 2.73 1.33
N GLN A 206 -20.56 3.54 0.59
CA GLN A 206 -21.58 3.07 -0.35
C GLN A 206 -21.11 3.34 -1.77
N VAL A 207 -21.33 2.38 -2.66
CA VAL A 207 -20.98 2.41 -4.06
C VAL A 207 -22.26 2.20 -4.87
N LYS A 208 -22.43 2.99 -5.93
CA LYS A 208 -23.47 2.79 -6.93
C LYS A 208 -22.85 2.88 -8.32
N GLN A 209 -22.94 1.79 -9.08
CA GLN A 209 -22.56 1.74 -10.49
C GLN A 209 -23.64 2.44 -11.34
N GLN A 210 -23.86 3.74 -11.12
CA GLN A 210 -24.86 4.52 -11.83
C GLN A 210 -24.23 5.78 -12.42
N ASP A 211 -24.68 6.12 -13.63
CA ASP A 211 -24.32 7.35 -14.33
C ASP A 211 -24.57 8.58 -13.49
N LYS A 212 -25.72 8.64 -12.82
CA LYS A 212 -26.16 9.81 -12.08
C LYS A 212 -26.99 9.41 -10.87
N VAL A 213 -26.39 9.54 -9.69
CA VAL A 213 -27.04 9.22 -8.42
C VAL A 213 -28.05 10.29 -8.01
N GLY A 214 -29.21 9.84 -7.54
CA GLY A 214 -30.31 10.68 -7.10
C GLY A 214 -30.34 10.88 -5.59
N ARG A 215 -31.21 11.80 -5.15
CA ARG A 215 -31.51 12.00 -3.72
C ARG A 215 -31.93 10.71 -3.00
N PRO A 216 -32.79 9.82 -3.57
CA PRO A 216 -33.22 8.62 -2.85
C PRO A 216 -32.09 7.67 -2.45
N ASP A 217 -31.01 7.61 -3.24
CA ASP A 217 -29.84 6.79 -2.91
C ASP A 217 -29.05 7.38 -1.73
N ILE A 218 -28.95 8.71 -1.67
CA ILE A 218 -28.34 9.42 -0.54
C ILE A 218 -29.19 9.21 0.73
N ASP A 219 -30.51 9.36 0.64
CA ASP A 219 -31.43 9.14 1.77
C ASP A 219 -31.26 7.72 2.38
N GLN A 220 -31.10 6.69 1.53
CA GLN A 220 -30.85 5.33 1.97
C GLN A 220 -29.51 5.19 2.71
N PHE A 221 -28.47 5.85 2.20
CA PHE A 221 -27.16 5.83 2.85
C PHE A 221 -27.14 6.60 4.16
N GLU A 222 -27.85 7.73 4.26
CA GLU A 222 -28.05 8.44 5.52
C GLU A 222 -28.68 7.54 6.59
N ALA A 223 -29.75 6.81 6.22
CA ALA A 223 -30.38 5.86 7.12
C ALA A 223 -29.42 4.74 7.54
N ALA A 224 -28.53 4.28 6.66
CA ALA A 224 -27.47 3.33 7.00
C ALA A 224 -26.45 3.93 7.98
N MET A 225 -25.98 5.16 7.74
CA MET A 225 -25.02 5.86 8.60
C MET A 225 -25.58 6.13 10.00
N LEU A 226 -26.84 6.58 10.09
CA LEU A 226 -27.51 6.83 11.38
C LEU A 226 -27.67 5.55 12.20
N ARG A 227 -28.08 4.45 11.55
CA ARG A 227 -28.19 3.13 12.22
C ARG A 227 -26.83 2.63 12.71
N ALA A 228 -25.78 2.81 11.91
CA ALA A 228 -24.42 2.44 12.26
C ALA A 228 -23.73 3.44 13.21
N LYS A 229 -24.40 4.56 13.56
CA LYS A 229 -23.88 5.66 14.40
C LYS A 229 -22.55 6.25 13.88
N ARG A 230 -22.43 6.41 12.56
CA ARG A 230 -21.21 6.89 11.89
C ARG A 230 -21.31 8.38 11.57
N LYS A 231 -20.24 9.13 11.85
CA LYS A 231 -20.18 10.60 11.65
C LYS A 231 -19.53 11.04 10.34
N LYS A 232 -18.89 10.12 9.63
CA LYS A 232 -18.27 10.37 8.32
C LYS A 232 -18.42 9.13 7.44
N GLY A 233 -18.76 9.32 6.17
CA GLY A 233 -18.93 8.24 5.19
C GLY A 233 -18.59 8.70 3.78
N PHE A 234 -18.43 7.74 2.87
CA PHE A 234 -18.07 7.96 1.48
C PHE A 234 -19.13 7.39 0.56
N PHE A 235 -19.48 8.15 -0.47
CA PHE A 235 -20.42 7.70 -1.50
C PHE A 235 -19.74 7.76 -2.86
N VAL A 236 -19.70 6.64 -3.58
CA VAL A 236 -19.02 6.53 -4.88
C VAL A 236 -20.03 6.29 -6.00
N ALA A 237 -19.94 7.09 -7.06
CA ALA A 237 -20.75 6.96 -8.28
C ALA A 237 -20.03 7.54 -9.50
N PHE A 238 -20.59 7.44 -10.71
CA PHE A 238 -20.02 8.14 -11.87
C PHE A 238 -20.31 9.65 -11.85
N ASP A 239 -21.51 10.04 -11.45
CA ASP A 239 -21.91 11.45 -11.28
C ASP A 239 -23.04 11.56 -10.24
N PHE A 240 -23.30 12.79 -9.78
CA PHE A 240 -24.33 13.10 -8.80
C PHE A 240 -25.29 14.16 -9.33
N SER A 241 -26.59 13.98 -9.08
CA SER A 241 -27.57 15.04 -9.34
C SER A 241 -27.40 16.22 -8.37
N ALA A 242 -27.80 17.42 -8.81
CA ALA A 242 -27.76 18.61 -7.96
C ALA A 242 -28.59 18.44 -6.67
N ASP A 243 -29.70 17.71 -6.75
CA ASP A 243 -30.55 17.44 -5.58
C ASP A 243 -29.91 16.44 -4.62
N ALA A 244 -29.16 15.44 -5.12
CA ALA A 244 -28.36 14.56 -4.28
C ALA A 244 -27.29 15.34 -3.50
N LEU A 245 -26.56 16.24 -4.18
CA LEU A 245 -25.53 17.07 -3.53
C LEU A 245 -26.14 18.03 -2.48
N LYS A 246 -27.31 18.61 -2.76
CA LYS A 246 -28.04 19.44 -1.78
C LYS A 246 -28.47 18.63 -0.57
N GLU A 247 -28.90 17.38 -0.74
CA GLU A 247 -29.28 16.54 0.40
C GLU A 247 -28.06 16.18 1.26
N VAL A 248 -26.89 15.89 0.65
CA VAL A 248 -25.63 15.70 1.39
C VAL A 248 -25.33 16.91 2.30
N ASP A 249 -25.46 18.13 1.78
CA ASP A 249 -25.29 19.36 2.57
C ASP A 249 -26.36 19.51 3.65
N ALA A 250 -27.61 19.15 3.36
CA ALA A 250 -28.72 19.21 4.31
C ALA A 250 -28.52 18.22 5.47
N PHE A 251 -28.03 17.02 5.19
CA PHE A 251 -27.72 16.00 6.19
C PHE A 251 -26.63 16.47 7.15
N PHE A 252 -25.58 17.10 6.64
CA PHE A 252 -24.55 17.69 7.50
C PHE A 252 -25.12 18.74 8.45
N ARG A 253 -26.02 19.61 7.97
CA ARG A 253 -26.66 20.65 8.80
C ARG A 253 -27.61 20.06 9.84
N ARG A 254 -28.28 18.95 9.53
CA ARG A 254 -29.28 18.31 10.39
C ARG A 254 -28.67 17.42 11.47
N GLU A 255 -27.70 16.59 11.09
CA GLU A 255 -27.18 15.49 11.92
C GLU A 255 -25.71 15.67 12.32
N HIS A 256 -25.05 16.72 11.81
CA HIS A 256 -23.60 16.92 11.92
C HIS A 256 -22.80 15.69 11.47
N THR A 257 -23.27 15.04 10.42
CA THR A 257 -22.68 13.84 9.82
C THR A 257 -22.25 14.19 8.39
N VAL A 258 -21.03 13.81 8.01
CA VAL A 258 -20.44 14.17 6.72
C VAL A 258 -20.51 13.00 5.75
N ILE A 259 -21.10 13.22 4.58
CA ILE A 259 -20.98 12.32 3.42
C ILE A 259 -20.03 12.98 2.42
N ILE A 260 -19.00 12.27 1.99
CA ILE A 260 -18.08 12.72 0.94
C ILE A 260 -18.49 12.04 -0.37
N PRO A 261 -19.14 12.76 -1.30
CA PRO A 261 -19.42 12.24 -2.64
C PRO A 261 -18.13 12.26 -3.48
N LEU A 262 -17.79 11.12 -4.06
CA LEU A 262 -16.62 10.93 -4.92
C LEU A 262 -17.06 10.36 -6.26
N THR A 263 -16.67 11.03 -7.35
CA THR A 263 -16.90 10.47 -8.67
C THR A 263 -15.83 9.45 -9.03
N VAL A 264 -16.17 8.47 -9.86
CA VAL A 264 -15.21 7.52 -10.45
C VAL A 264 -14.04 8.26 -11.09
N LYS A 265 -14.31 9.36 -11.79
CA LYS A 265 -13.29 10.20 -12.41
C LYS A 265 -12.32 10.78 -11.39
N GLU A 266 -12.82 11.30 -10.26
CA GLU A 266 -11.98 11.81 -9.18
C GLU A 266 -11.10 10.73 -8.55
N ILE A 267 -11.59 9.49 -8.48
CA ILE A 267 -10.84 8.32 -8.02
C ILE A 267 -9.76 7.93 -9.03
N LEU A 268 -10.09 7.90 -10.32
CA LEU A 268 -9.15 7.59 -11.41
C LEU A 268 -8.03 8.63 -11.53
N ASP A 269 -8.37 9.92 -11.36
CA ASP A 269 -7.44 11.05 -11.49
C ASP A 269 -6.58 11.27 -10.22
N GLU A 270 -6.64 10.37 -9.23
CA GLU A 270 -5.91 10.45 -7.94
C GLU A 270 -6.16 11.75 -7.14
N ARG A 271 -7.27 12.45 -7.38
CA ARG A 271 -7.61 13.73 -6.70
C ARG A 271 -8.16 13.54 -5.29
N ILE A 272 -8.27 12.29 -4.82
CA ILE A 272 -8.81 11.91 -3.52
C ILE A 272 -8.08 12.65 -2.37
N ALA A 273 -6.76 12.80 -2.46
CA ALA A 273 -5.95 13.44 -1.42
C ALA A 273 -6.32 14.91 -1.15
N GLN A 274 -6.90 15.62 -2.14
CA GLN A 274 -7.30 17.03 -1.98
C GLN A 274 -8.64 17.20 -1.26
N LYS A 275 -9.52 16.19 -1.26
CA LYS A 275 -10.83 16.23 -0.57
C LYS A 275 -10.81 15.57 0.82
N LEU A 276 -9.78 14.77 1.10
CA LEU A 276 -9.63 14.09 2.39
C LEU A 276 -8.85 14.91 3.44
N ALA A 277 -8.11 15.94 3.02
CA ALA A 277 -7.39 16.88 3.87
C ALA A 277 -8.34 17.94 4.47
#